data_AF-A0A6C0F3G6-F1
#
_entry.id   AF-A0A6C0F3G6-F1
#
_cell.length_a   1.000
_cell.length_b   1.000
_cell.length_c   1.000
_cell.angle_alpha   90.00
_cell.angle_beta   90.00
_cell.angle_gamma   90.00
#
_symmetry.space_group_name_H-M   'P 1'
#
loop_
_entity.id
_entity.type
_entity.pdbx_description
1 polymer ?
#
loop_
_entity_poly.entity_id
_entity_poly.type
_entity_poly.pdbx_seq_one_letter_code
_entity_poly.pdbx_strand_id
1 'polypeptide(L)'
;MVTKTKRSSKNFTYKNHQVHHRGNKKTVRTVIIRNGKGFKRVVRYHKGTIKSNIKKSLKRVEIELIHLGKFIPKLFADCECGGKRQK
;
A
#
# COMPACT_ATOMS: atom_id res chain seq x y z
N MET A 1 27.97 -7.12 -20.91
CA MET A 1 27.45 -8.05 -19.87
C MET A 1 26.65 -7.24 -18.86
N VAL A 2 25.32 -7.42 -18.76
CA VAL A 2 24.51 -6.74 -17.75
C VAL A 2 24.44 -7.64 -16.52
N THR A 3 25.22 -7.32 -15.49
CA THR A 3 25.18 -8.02 -14.20
C THR A 3 23.84 -7.71 -13.52
N LYS A 4 22.86 -8.61 -13.67
CA LYS A 4 21.64 -8.60 -12.84
C LYS A 4 22.05 -8.93 -11.40
N THR A 5 22.48 -7.93 -10.65
CA THR A 5 22.64 -8.02 -9.21
C THR A 5 21.28 -8.37 -8.61
N LYS A 6 21.14 -9.57 -8.03
CA LYS A 6 20.00 -9.91 -7.16
C LYS A 6 20.03 -8.94 -5.98
N ARG A 7 19.38 -7.78 -6.11
CA ARG A 7 19.23 -6.85 -4.98
C ARG A 7 18.37 -7.52 -3.93
N SER A 8 19.02 -7.96 -2.86
CA SER A 8 18.37 -8.53 -1.70
C SER A 8 17.49 -7.46 -1.05
N SER A 9 16.20 -7.77 -0.88
CA SER A 9 15.25 -6.87 -0.22
C SER A 9 15.48 -6.75 1.29
N LYS A 10 16.43 -7.50 1.88
CA LYS A 10 16.66 -7.58 3.35
C LYS A 10 16.92 -6.23 4.02
N ASN A 11 17.50 -5.26 3.32
CA ASN A 11 17.80 -3.93 3.85
C ASN A 11 16.98 -2.81 3.19
N PHE A 12 15.93 -3.17 2.45
CA PHE A 12 15.14 -2.18 1.73
C PHE A 12 14.21 -1.42 2.69
N THR A 13 14.27 -0.10 2.64
CA THR A 13 13.39 0.81 3.35
C THR A 13 12.68 1.73 2.36
N TYR A 14 11.37 1.88 2.53
CA TYR A 14 10.52 2.68 1.66
C TYR A 14 9.32 3.21 2.45
N LYS A 15 8.90 4.44 2.15
CA LYS A 15 7.70 5.04 2.70
C LYS A 15 6.98 5.81 1.60
N ASN A 16 5.70 5.53 1.44
CA ASN A 16 4.81 6.30 0.59
C ASN A 16 3.51 6.58 1.30
N HIS A 17 2.98 7.78 1.10
CA HIS A 17 1.77 8.26 1.70
C HIS A 17 0.99 9.07 0.66
N GLN A 18 -0.15 8.54 0.25
CA GLN A 18 -1.04 9.18 -0.71
C GLN A 18 -2.32 9.58 0.01
N VAL A 19 -2.75 10.83 -0.19
CA VAL A 19 -4.03 11.33 0.31
C VAL A 19 -4.91 11.70 -0.88
N HIS A 20 -6.16 11.26 -0.84
CA HIS A 20 -7.17 11.63 -1.82
C HIS A 20 -8.40 12.18 -1.12
N HIS A 21 -8.80 13.40 -1.48
CA HIS A 21 -9.98 14.07 -0.96
C HIS A 21 -11.04 14.16 -2.05
N ARG A 22 -12.31 13.94 -1.69
CA ARG A 22 -13.46 14.14 -2.57
C ARG A 22 -14.65 14.63 -1.73
N GLY A 23 -14.88 15.94 -1.73
CA GLY A 23 -15.84 16.59 -0.83
C GLY A 23 -15.57 16.22 0.63
N ASN A 24 -16.61 15.73 1.32
CA ASN A 24 -16.51 15.31 2.72
C ASN A 24 -15.83 13.95 2.95
N LYS A 25 -15.35 13.27 1.90
CA LYS A 25 -14.65 11.98 1.99
C LYS A 25 -13.15 12.19 1.84
N LYS A 26 -12.37 11.53 2.69
CA LYS A 26 -10.90 11.49 2.61
C LYS A 26 -10.43 10.05 2.68
N THR A 27 -9.55 9.65 1.77
CA THR A 27 -8.91 8.34 1.77
C THR A 27 -7.40 8.53 1.84
N VAL A 28 -6.77 7.92 2.83
CA VAL A 28 -5.32 7.90 3.02
C VAL A 28 -4.82 6.50 2.73
N ARG A 29 -3.87 6.37 1.81
CA ARG A 29 -3.19 5.11 1.50
C ARG A 29 -1.73 5.23 1.90
N THR A 30 -1.24 4.28 2.67
CA THR A 30 0.12 4.28 3.19
C THR A 30 0.80 2.96 2.86
N VAL A 31 2.05 3.03 2.43
CA VAL A 31 2.94 1.87 2.24
C VAL A 31 4.20 2.15 3.02
N ILE A 32 4.57 1.27 3.95
CA ILE A 32 5.80 1.37 4.74
C ILE A 32 6.53 0.04 4.66
N ILE A 33 7.79 0.07 4.25
CA ILE A 33 8.74 -1.05 4.26
C ILE A 33 9.95 -0.60 5.08
N ARG A 34 10.39 -1.43 6.01
CA ARG A 34 11.61 -1.26 6.80
C ARG A 34 12.31 -2.60 6.89
N ASN A 35 13.59 -2.64 6.54
CA ASN A 35 14.41 -3.87 6.57
C ASN A 35 13.73 -5.05 5.85
N GLY A 36 13.17 -4.79 4.66
CA GLY A 36 12.53 -5.82 3.83
C GLY A 36 11.19 -6.35 4.35
N LYS A 37 10.65 -5.79 5.43
CA LYS A 37 9.31 -6.10 5.96
C LYS A 37 8.44 -4.86 5.91
N GLY A 38 7.17 -5.01 5.55
CA GLY A 38 6.32 -3.84 5.41
C GLY A 38 4.82 -4.11 5.49
N PHE A 39 4.06 -3.03 5.53
CA PHE A 39 2.62 -3.05 5.53
C PHE A 39 2.06 -1.99 4.58
N LYS A 40 0.86 -2.29 4.09
CA LYS A 40 -0.02 -1.38 3.38
C LYS A 40 -1.22 -1.05 4.27
N ARG A 41 -1.68 0.19 4.23
CA ARG A 41 -2.80 0.67 5.04
C ARG A 41 -3.71 1.56 4.22
N VAL A 42 -5.01 1.43 4.42
CA VAL A 42 -6.03 2.34 3.90
C VAL A 42 -6.87 2.86 5.06
N VAL A 43 -6.90 4.18 5.23
CA VAL A 43 -7.78 4.86 6.19
C VAL A 43 -8.80 5.68 5.41
N ARG A 44 -10.08 5.47 5.68
CA ARG A 44 -11.17 6.25 5.08
C ARG A 44 -11.81 7.10 6.15
N TYR A 45 -12.07 8.35 5.80
CA TYR A 45 -12.71 9.34 6.64
C TYR A 45 -13.96 9.86 5.94
N HIS A 46 -14.94 10.27 6.75
CA HIS A 46 -16.13 10.98 6.31
C HIS A 46 -16.45 12.08 7.32
N LYS A 47 -16.58 13.33 6.84
CA LYS A 47 -16.81 14.52 7.68
C LYS A 47 -15.80 14.60 8.84
N GLY A 48 -14.51 14.42 8.54
CA GLY A 48 -13.43 14.44 9.53
C GLY A 48 -13.29 13.18 10.42
N THR A 49 -14.32 12.33 10.50
CA THR A 49 -14.30 11.12 11.35
C THR A 49 -13.74 9.90 10.61
N ILE A 50 -12.98 9.03 11.29
CA ILE A 50 -12.49 7.76 10.72
C ILE A 50 -13.67 6.79 10.59
N LYS A 51 -13.89 6.26 9.39
CA LYS A 51 -14.91 5.23 9.11
C LYS A 51 -14.33 3.85 8.92
N SER A 52 -13.12 3.75 8.40
CA SER A 52 -12.43 2.47 8.28
C SER A 52 -10.92 2.66 8.38
N ASN A 53 -10.25 1.67 8.97
CA ASN A 53 -8.81 1.64 9.10
C ASN A 53 -8.33 0.21 8.91
N ILE A 54 -7.93 -0.14 7.68
CA ILE A 54 -7.46 -1.48 7.36
C ILE A 54 -5.95 -1.44 7.15
N LYS A 55 -5.24 -2.34 7.84
CA LYS A 55 -3.80 -2.55 7.73
C LYS A 55 -3.56 -4.01 7.34
N LYS A 56 -2.73 -4.24 6.34
CA LYS A 56 -2.32 -5.57 5.87
C LYS A 56 -0.80 -5.60 5.68
N SER A 57 -0.20 -6.75 5.94
CA SER A 57 1.21 -7.01 5.61
C SER A 57 1.41 -6.97 4.09
N LEU A 58 2.57 -6.49 3.67
CA LEU A 58 3.00 -6.64 2.27
C LEU A 58 3.56 -8.04 2.07
N LYS A 59 3.18 -8.67 0.95
CA LYS A 59 3.79 -9.91 0.49
C LYS A 59 5.20 -9.64 0.01
N ARG A 60 6.07 -10.65 0.09
CA ARG A 60 7.45 -10.54 -0.39
C ARG A 60 7.53 -10.10 -1.87
N VAL A 61 6.65 -10.63 -2.71
CA VAL A 61 6.55 -10.24 -4.13
C VAL A 61 6.17 -8.77 -4.29
N GLU A 62 5.26 -8.24 -3.48
CA GLU A 62 4.89 -6.82 -3.51
C GLU A 62 6.08 -5.94 -3.11
N ILE A 63 6.85 -6.35 -2.10
CA ILE A 63 8.07 -5.64 -1.66
C ILE A 63 9.13 -5.62 -2.76
N GLU A 64 9.34 -6.74 -3.45
CA GLU A 64 10.29 -6.85 -4.56
C GLU A 64 9.87 -5.97 -5.75
N LEU A 65 8.57 -5.94 -6.09
CA LEU A 65 8.06 -5.06 -7.14
C LEU A 65 8.20 -3.57 -6.77
N ILE A 66 7.95 -3.19 -5.51
CA ILE A 66 8.19 -1.82 -5.01
C ILE A 66 9.68 -1.48 -5.08
N HIS A 67 10.56 -2.42 -4.71
CA HIS A 67 12.01 -2.23 -4.79
C HIS A 67 12.50 -1.99 -6.23
N LEU A 68 11.84 -2.61 -7.20
CA LEU A 68 12.09 -2.41 -8.63
C LEU A 68 11.41 -1.15 -9.19
N GLY A 69 10.66 -0.39 -8.38
CA GLY A 69 9.88 0.77 -8.84
C GLY A 69 8.72 0.42 -9.78
N LYS A 70 8.27 -0.84 -9.78
CA LYS A 70 7.20 -1.30 -10.66
C LYS A 70 5.83 -0.97 -10.08
N PHE A 71 4.90 -0.62 -10.96
CA PHE A 71 3.50 -0.47 -10.59
C PHE A 71 2.92 -1.82 -10.15
N ILE A 72 2.18 -1.82 -9.04
CA ILE A 72 1.46 -2.99 -8.54
C ILE A 72 -0.04 -2.73 -8.69
N PRO A 73 -0.69 -3.32 -9.70
CA PRO A 73 -2.13 -3.18 -9.84
C PRO A 73 -2.82 -3.75 -8.61
N LYS A 74 -3.89 -3.07 -8.17
CA LYS A 74 -4.74 -3.55 -7.07
C LYS A 74 -4.00 -3.80 -5.75
N LEU A 75 -2.88 -3.11 -5.49
CA LEU A 75 -2.11 -3.24 -4.25
C LEU A 75 -2.98 -3.17 -2.99
N PHE A 76 -4.06 -2.38 -2.99
CA PHE A 76 -4.95 -2.19 -1.84
C PHE A 76 -6.33 -2.87 -1.98
N ALA A 77 -6.55 -3.76 -2.94
CA ALA A 77 -7.87 -4.37 -3.18
C ALA A 77 -8.34 -5.25 -2.01
N ASP A 78 -7.42 -5.88 -1.29
CA ASP A 78 -7.66 -6.64 -0.06
C ASP A 78 -7.81 -5.75 1.20
N CYS A 79 -7.69 -4.43 1.03
CA CYS A 79 -7.90 -3.42 2.07
C CYS A 79 -9.26 -2.72 1.90
N GLU A 80 -10.21 -3.35 1.21
CA GLU A 80 -11.59 -2.87 1.09
C GLU A 80 -12.43 -3.39 2.26
N CYS A 81 -13.08 -2.47 2.99
CA CYS A 81 -14.21 -2.84 3.84
C CYS A 81 -15.33 -3.33 2.94
N GLY A 82 -15.86 -4.52 3.24
CA GLY A 82 -16.93 -5.19 2.52
C GLY A 82 -18.06 -4.23 2.14
N GLY A 83 -18.04 -3.81 0.90
CA GLY A 83 -19.17 -3.26 0.19
C GLY A 83 -19.13 -3.93 -1.16
N LYS A 84 -19.74 -5.12 -1.25
CA LYS A 84 -20.12 -5.66 -2.56
C LYS A 84 -20.83 -4.50 -3.26
N ARG A 85 -20.27 -4.02 -4.39
CA ARG A 85 -21.06 -3.26 -5.35
C ARG A 85 -22.21 -4.20 -5.72
N GLN A 86 -23.39 -3.98 -5.15
CA GLN A 86 -24.61 -4.52 -5.75
C GLN A 86 -24.60 -4.00 -7.18
N LYS A 87 -24.57 -4.96 -8.10
CA LYS A 87 -24.63 -4.74 -9.54
C LYS A 87 -26.10 -4.58 -9.91
#